data_AF-A0A075I5C0-F1
#
_entry.id   AF-A0A075I5C0-F1
#
_cell.length_a   1.000
_cell.length_b   1.000
_cell.length_c   1.000
_cell.angle_alpha   90.00
_cell.angle_beta   90.00
_cell.angle_gamma   90.00
#
_symmetry.space_group_name_H-M   'P 1'
#
loop_
_entity.id
_entity.type
_entity.pdbx_description
1 polymer ?
#
loop_
_entity_poly.entity_id
_entity_poly.type
_entity_poly.pdbx_seq_one_letter_code
_entity_poly.pdbx_strand_id
1 'polypeptide(L)'
;MSLAPQEIEKSASKYASAAIKYDSQGARGMAIAHYQKAIDALFKLLHLYPDSKLNKIYRERMKSYQDRIKILQSTHGVDFEPAVDPKASPDVQQASIAKTREDTFDDMVMKENQMFVGLMLLV
;
A
#
# COMPACT_ATOMS: atom_id res chain seq x y z
N MET A 1 2.36 27.67 -14.59
CA MET A 1 2.13 26.99 -15.87
C MET A 1 1.30 25.73 -15.58
N SER A 2 0.09 25.62 -16.14
CA SER A 2 -0.67 24.37 -16.10
C SER A 2 -0.10 23.41 -17.16
N LEU A 3 0.15 22.15 -16.78
CA LEU A 3 0.55 21.09 -17.71
C LEU A 3 -0.60 20.79 -18.66
N ALA A 4 -0.31 20.43 -19.92
CA ALA A 4 -1.37 20.06 -20.85
C ALA A 4 -2.10 18.78 -20.37
N PRO A 5 -3.43 18.65 -20.55
CA PRO A 5 -4.18 17.49 -20.08
C PRO A 5 -3.57 16.17 -20.55
N GLN A 6 -3.13 16.11 -21.81
CA GLN A 6 -2.54 14.93 -22.44
C GLN A 6 -1.22 14.50 -21.77
N GLU A 7 -0.43 15.43 -21.25
CA GLU A 7 0.81 15.11 -20.53
C GLU A 7 0.51 14.47 -19.18
N ILE A 8 -0.54 14.96 -18.50
CA ILE A 8 -1.02 14.38 -17.24
C ILE A 8 -1.61 12.99 -17.50
N GLU A 9 -2.40 12.81 -18.55
CA GLU A 9 -2.95 11.51 -18.97
C GLU A 9 -1.84 10.51 -19.29
N LYS A 10 -0.82 10.92 -20.04
CA LYS A 10 0.35 10.08 -20.36
C LYS A 10 1.08 9.65 -19.09
N SER A 11 1.23 10.55 -18.12
CA SER A 11 1.83 10.27 -16.82
C SER A 11 0.98 9.29 -16.02
N ALA A 12 -0.34 9.51 -15.94
CA ALA A 12 -1.29 8.62 -15.27
C ALA A 12 -1.24 7.21 -15.87
N SER A 13 -1.25 7.11 -17.21
CA SER A 13 -1.15 5.85 -17.95
C SER A 13 0.18 5.13 -17.66
N LYS A 14 1.31 5.84 -17.67
CA LYS A 14 2.62 5.27 -17.34
C LYS A 14 2.65 4.69 -15.93
N TYR A 15 2.14 5.42 -14.94
CA TYR A 15 2.08 4.95 -13.56
C TYR A 15 1.15 3.75 -13.41
N ALA A 16 -0.04 3.77 -14.01
CA ALA A 16 -0.97 2.65 -13.98
C ALA A 16 -0.37 1.37 -14.59
N SER A 17 0.27 1.47 -15.76
CA SER A 17 0.93 0.33 -16.42
C SER A 17 2.07 -0.24 -15.57
N ALA A 18 2.87 0.61 -14.92
CA ALA A 18 3.90 0.16 -13.99
C ALA A 18 3.30 -0.50 -12.75
N ALA A 19 2.22 0.05 -12.20
CA ALA A 19 1.52 -0.53 -11.06
C ALA A 19 1.01 -1.95 -11.38
N ILE A 20 0.33 -2.13 -12.50
CA ILE A 20 -0.18 -3.42 -12.97
C ILE A 20 0.97 -4.43 -13.17
N LYS A 21 2.10 -3.97 -13.71
CA LYS A 21 3.29 -4.82 -13.86
C LYS A 21 3.85 -5.28 -12.52
N TYR A 22 4.00 -4.39 -11.55
CA TYR A 22 4.50 -4.78 -10.22
C TYR A 22 3.51 -5.64 -9.46
N ASP A 23 2.21 -5.36 -9.63
CA ASP A 23 1.13 -6.11 -9.03
C ASP A 23 1.13 -7.57 -9.52
N SER A 24 1.22 -7.78 -10.84
CA SER A 24 1.30 -9.12 -11.42
C SER A 24 2.58 -9.87 -11.05
N GLN A 25 3.65 -9.17 -10.67
CA GLN A 25 4.89 -9.74 -10.15
C GLN A 25 4.87 -9.99 -8.63
N GLY A 26 3.77 -9.64 -7.95
CA GLY A 26 3.69 -9.73 -6.49
C GLY A 26 4.52 -8.67 -5.74
N ALA A 27 5.12 -7.70 -6.44
CA ALA A 27 5.89 -6.61 -5.85
C ALA A 27 4.95 -5.53 -5.27
N ARG A 28 4.23 -5.89 -4.19
CA ARG A 28 3.08 -5.13 -3.67
C ARG A 28 3.39 -3.69 -3.31
N GLY A 29 4.50 -3.44 -2.59
CA GLY A 29 4.89 -2.08 -2.20
C GLY A 29 5.12 -1.16 -3.41
N MET A 30 5.75 -1.69 -4.45
CA MET A 30 5.97 -0.97 -5.71
C MET A 30 4.66 -0.75 -6.48
N ALA A 31 3.77 -1.74 -6.48
CA ALA A 31 2.44 -1.63 -7.08
C ALA A 31 1.61 -0.52 -6.41
N ILE A 32 1.54 -0.52 -5.07
CA ILE A 32 0.83 0.50 -4.28
C ILE A 32 1.36 1.90 -4.60
N ALA A 33 2.68 2.09 -4.56
CA ALA A 33 3.28 3.39 -4.82
C ALA A 33 2.96 3.92 -6.24
N HIS A 34 2.92 3.04 -7.23
CA HIS A 34 2.59 3.44 -8.61
C HIS A 34 1.09 3.68 -8.81
N TYR A 35 0.21 2.90 -8.17
CA TYR A 35 -1.22 3.19 -8.18
C TYR A 35 -1.54 4.54 -7.54
N GLN A 36 -0.89 4.90 -6.43
CA GLN A 36 -1.01 6.22 -5.79
C GLN A 36 -0.61 7.35 -6.74
N LYS A 37 0.53 7.24 -7.43
CA LYS A 37 0.95 8.24 -8.42
C LYS A 37 -0.02 8.36 -9.60
N ALA A 38 -0.65 7.27 -10.02
CA ALA A 38 -1.69 7.30 -11.04
C ALA A 38 -2.95 8.04 -10.54
N ILE A 39 -3.37 7.79 -9.30
CA ILE A 39 -4.50 8.48 -8.65
C ILE A 39 -4.21 9.98 -8.55
N ASP A 40 -3.01 10.39 -8.15
CA ASP A 40 -2.62 11.81 -8.04
C ASP A 40 -2.71 12.53 -9.40
N ALA A 41 -2.26 11.88 -10.47
CA ALA A 41 -2.35 12.43 -11.82
C ALA A 41 -3.82 12.57 -12.27
N LEU A 42 -4.66 11.58 -11.99
CA LEU A 42 -6.10 11.64 -12.29
C LEU A 42 -6.81 12.72 -11.46
N PHE A 43 -6.43 12.90 -10.19
CA PHE A 43 -6.96 13.96 -9.35
C PHE A 43 -6.60 15.35 -9.91
N LYS A 44 -5.36 15.53 -10.38
CA LYS A 44 -4.95 16.76 -11.08
C LYS A 44 -5.79 17.03 -12.33
N LEU A 45 -6.12 16.00 -13.12
CA LEU A 45 -7.01 16.15 -14.27
C LEU A 45 -8.41 16.61 -13.87
N LEU A 46 -9.00 16.02 -12.83
CA LEU A 46 -10.31 16.43 -12.32
C LEU A 46 -10.33 17.87 -11.80
N HIS A 47 -9.25 18.31 -11.17
CA HIS A 47 -9.15 19.66 -10.58
C HIS A 47 -8.87 20.75 -11.62
N LEU A 48 -7.93 20.50 -12.54
CA LEU A 48 -7.52 21.49 -13.55
C LEU A 48 -8.46 21.55 -14.74
N TYR A 49 -9.20 20.47 -15.02
CA TYR A 49 -10.09 20.34 -16.18
C TYR A 49 -11.48 19.81 -15.77
N PRO A 50 -12.26 20.57 -14.98
CA PRO A 50 -13.54 20.10 -14.41
C PRO A 50 -14.61 19.75 -15.46
N ASP A 51 -14.55 20.37 -16.64
CA ASP A 51 -15.52 20.18 -17.73
C ASP A 51 -15.13 19.08 -18.74
N SER A 52 -14.02 18.36 -18.49
CA SER A 52 -13.60 17.28 -19.38
C SER A 52 -14.62 16.15 -19.41
N LYS A 53 -15.01 15.74 -20.63
CA LYS A 53 -15.89 14.58 -20.87
C LYS A 53 -15.32 13.27 -20.33
N LEU A 54 -14.00 13.21 -20.12
CA LEU A 54 -13.30 12.04 -19.59
C LEU A 54 -13.31 11.94 -18.06
N ASN A 55 -13.81 12.96 -17.35
CA ASN A 55 -13.82 12.98 -15.89
C ASN A 55 -14.57 11.82 -15.25
N LYS A 56 -15.63 11.33 -15.92
CA LYS A 56 -16.33 10.11 -15.48
C LYS A 56 -15.37 8.91 -15.44
N ILE A 57 -14.61 8.70 -16.51
CA ILE A 57 -13.65 7.61 -16.65
C ILE A 57 -12.50 7.76 -15.64
N TYR A 58 -12.01 8.98 -15.41
CA TYR A 58 -10.95 9.21 -14.42
C TYR A 58 -11.39 8.82 -13.01
N ARG A 59 -12.63 9.18 -12.60
CA ARG A 59 -13.18 8.79 -11.30
C ARG A 59 -13.33 7.28 -11.16
N GLU A 60 -13.81 6.61 -12.20
CA GLU A 60 -13.91 5.14 -12.24
C GLU A 60 -12.53 4.47 -12.07
N ARG A 61 -11.51 4.98 -12.78
CA ARG A 61 -10.12 4.49 -12.64
C ARG A 61 -9.54 4.73 -11.25
N MET A 62 -9.73 5.93 -10.69
CA MET A 62 -9.28 6.23 -9.34
C MET A 62 -9.88 5.27 -8.33
N LYS A 63 -11.20 5.01 -8.42
CA LYS A 63 -11.88 4.04 -7.55
C LYS A 63 -11.27 2.64 -7.71
N SER A 64 -11.09 2.17 -8.93
CA SER A 64 -10.48 0.86 -9.20
C SER A 64 -9.07 0.74 -8.62
N TYR A 65 -8.23 1.77 -8.74
CA TYR A 65 -6.89 1.78 -8.17
C TYR A 65 -6.91 1.82 -6.65
N GLN A 66 -7.81 2.61 -6.05
CA GLN A 66 -8.00 2.65 -4.59
C GLN A 66 -8.44 1.28 -4.04
N ASP A 67 -9.38 0.62 -4.72
CA ASP A 67 -9.86 -0.70 -4.32
C ASP A 67 -8.74 -1.74 -4.43
N ARG A 68 -7.90 -1.67 -5.48
CA ARG A 68 -6.73 -2.56 -5.58
C ARG A 68 -5.69 -2.30 -4.51
N ILE A 69 -5.41 -1.04 -4.17
CA ILE A 69 -4.51 -0.69 -3.07
C ILE A 69 -5.02 -1.28 -1.75
N LYS A 70 -6.32 -1.16 -1.44
CA LYS A 70 -6.91 -1.73 -0.23
C LYS A 70 -6.69 -3.24 -0.17
N ILE A 71 -6.93 -3.95 -1.28
CA ILE A 71 -6.67 -5.40 -1.34
C ILE A 71 -5.19 -5.71 -1.06
N LEU A 72 -4.28 -5.01 -1.72
CA LEU A 72 -2.83 -5.21 -1.56
C LEU A 72 -2.34 -4.93 -0.13
N GLN A 73 -2.96 -3.96 0.55
CA GLN A 73 -2.68 -3.62 1.95
C GLN A 73 -3.28 -4.64 2.93
N SER A 74 -4.49 -5.13 2.67
CA SER A 74 -5.14 -6.13 3.53
C SER A 74 -4.45 -7.50 3.48
N THR A 75 -3.78 -7.84 2.37
CA THR A 75 -2.99 -9.07 2.28
C THR A 75 -1.75 -9.04 3.20
N HIS A 76 -1.33 -7.87 3.70
CA HIS A 76 -0.23 -7.74 4.66
C HIS A 76 -0.57 -8.24 6.09
N GLY A 77 -1.83 -8.62 6.35
CA GLY A 77 -2.23 -9.23 7.62
C GLY A 77 -1.92 -10.74 7.75
N VAL A 78 -1.36 -11.38 6.72
CA VAL A 78 -1.15 -12.84 6.69
C VAL A 78 0.28 -13.25 6.28
N ASP A 79 1.16 -12.30 5.94
CA ASP A 79 2.53 -12.62 5.49
C ASP A 79 3.56 -12.69 6.65
N PHE A 80 3.10 -12.99 7.86
CA PHE A 80 3.90 -13.82 8.76
C PHE A 80 3.27 -15.20 8.69
N GLU A 81 3.73 -16.05 7.76
CA GLU A 81 3.61 -17.48 8.01
C GLU A 81 4.57 -17.78 9.17
N PRO A 82 4.11 -18.07 10.40
CA PRO A 82 4.92 -18.93 11.23
C PRO A 82 5.08 -20.22 10.43
N ALA A 83 6.31 -20.65 10.18
CA ALA A 83 6.58 -21.98 9.64
C ALA A 83 6.08 -23.01 10.67
N VAL A 84 4.78 -23.30 10.67
CA VAL A 84 4.19 -24.34 11.51
C VAL A 84 4.31 -25.63 10.71
N ASP A 85 5.26 -26.45 11.11
CA ASP A 85 5.46 -27.78 10.57
C ASP A 85 4.13 -28.55 10.65
N PRO A 86 3.54 -28.98 9.50
CA PRO A 86 2.19 -29.56 9.46
C PRO A 86 2.06 -30.91 10.20
N LYS A 87 3.16 -31.42 10.79
CA LYS A 87 3.17 -32.60 11.67
C LYS A 87 3.09 -32.30 13.18
N ALA A 88 3.12 -31.04 13.61
CA ALA A 88 3.10 -30.71 15.03
C ALA A 88 1.69 -30.85 15.63
N SER A 89 1.59 -31.46 16.82
CA SER A 89 0.34 -31.58 17.58
C SER A 89 -0.29 -30.21 17.90
N PRO A 90 -1.63 -30.12 18.00
CA PRO A 90 -2.37 -28.86 18.12
C PRO A 90 -1.91 -27.95 19.28
N ASP A 91 -1.41 -28.52 20.39
CA ASP A 91 -0.89 -27.75 21.52
C ASP A 91 0.40 -26.98 21.19
N VAL A 92 1.27 -27.53 20.33
CA VAL A 92 2.52 -26.89 19.92
C VAL A 92 2.24 -25.73 18.95
N GLN A 93 1.19 -25.87 18.13
CA GLN A 93 0.75 -24.81 17.21
C GLN A 93 0.18 -23.61 17.98
N GLN A 94 -0.64 -23.85 19.00
CA GLN A 94 -1.21 -22.77 19.82
C GLN A 94 -0.13 -22.02 20.62
N ALA A 95 0.86 -22.73 21.16
CA ALA A 95 1.97 -22.11 21.89
C ALA A 95 2.88 -21.27 20.99
N SER A 96 3.14 -21.72 19.75
CA SER A 96 3.99 -20.97 18.80
C SER A 96 3.27 -19.73 18.22
N ILE A 97 1.95 -19.79 18.04
CA ILE A 97 1.14 -18.62 17.68
C ILE A 97 1.09 -17.61 18.83
N ALA A 98 0.95 -18.07 20.08
CA ALA A 98 0.91 -17.21 21.26
C ALA A 98 2.24 -16.48 21.49
N LYS A 99 3.36 -17.20 21.41
CA LYS A 99 4.70 -16.61 21.56
C LYS A 99 5.02 -15.57 20.48
N THR A 100 4.64 -15.85 19.23
CA THR A 100 4.85 -14.91 18.11
C THR A 100 4.04 -13.61 18.28
N ARG A 101 2.85 -13.69 18.87
CA ARG A 101 2.03 -12.50 19.17
C ARG A 101 2.66 -11.64 20.25
N GLU A 102 3.24 -12.24 21.28
CA GLU A 102 3.97 -11.52 22.32
C GLU A 102 5.22 -10.84 21.76
N ASP A 103 6.04 -11.56 20.98
CA ASP A 103 7.25 -11.00 20.36
C ASP A 103 6.94 -9.83 19.40
N THR A 104 5.82 -9.91 18.65
CA THR A 104 5.40 -8.83 17.73
C THR A 104 4.91 -7.60 18.49
N PHE A 105 4.23 -7.79 19.62
CA PHE A 105 3.74 -6.69 20.44
C PHE A 105 4.91 -5.97 21.13
N ASP A 106 5.88 -6.72 21.63
CA ASP A 106 7.08 -6.17 22.26
C ASP A 106 7.94 -5.36 21.27
N ASP A 107 8.11 -5.82 20.02
CA ASP A 107 8.85 -5.07 18.98
C ASP A 107 8.19 -3.73 18.61
N MET A 108 6.85 -3.68 18.54
CA MET A 108 6.12 -2.43 18.30
C MET A 108 6.26 -1.44 19.47
N VAL A 109 6.21 -1.93 20.71
CA VAL A 109 6.36 -1.12 21.93
C VAL A 109 7.79 -0.58 22.06
N MET A 110 8.79 -1.39 21.73
CA MET A 110 10.20 -0.96 21.75
C MET A 110 10.49 0.14 20.73
N LYS A 111 9.88 0.06 19.54
CA LYS A 111 10.06 1.06 18.49
C LYS A 111 9.41 2.41 18.81
N GLU A 112 8.31 2.39 19.56
CA GLU A 112 7.65 3.60 20.06
C GLU A 112 8.46 4.26 21.19
N ASN A 113 8.95 3.46 22.15
CA ASN A 113 9.82 3.97 23.21
C ASN A 113 11.15 4.53 22.67
N GLN A 114 11.75 3.90 21.66
CA GLN A 114 13.00 4.39 21.07
C GLN A 114 12.82 5.72 20.32
N MET A 115 11.62 6.00 19.79
CA MET A 115 11.27 7.30 19.22
C MET A 115 11.12 8.39 20.29
N PHE A 116 10.55 8.05 21.45
CA PHE A 116 10.41 8.97 22.58
C PHE A 116 11.74 9.29 23.27
N VAL A 117 12.64 8.31 23.41
CA VAL A 117 13.96 8.50 24.03
C VAL A 117 14.88 9.34 23.12
N GLY A 118 14.77 9.19 21.79
CA GLY A 118 15.51 10.02 20.83
C GLY A 118 15.11 11.50 20.82
N LEU A 119 13.84 11.80 21.16
CA LEU A 119 13.34 13.18 21.21
C LEU A 119 13.74 13.90 22.51
N MET A 120 13.94 13.17 23.61
CA MET A 120 14.36 13.74 24.89
C MET A 120 15.85 14.10 24.99
N LEU A 121 16.68 13.63 24.05
CA LEU A 121 18.12 13.93 23.98
C LEU A 121 18.46 15.15 23.09
N LEU A 122 17.45 15.83 22.54
CA LEU A 122 17.60 16.93 21.59
C LEU A 122 16.98 18.26 22.07
N VAL A 123 16.64 18.36 23.36
CA VAL A 123 16.18 19.60 24.02
C VAL A 123 17.07 19.88 25.22
#